data_AF-A0A6F7W8X4-F1
#
_entry.id   AF-A0A6F7W8X4-F1
#
_cell.length_a   1.000
_cell.length_b   1.000
_cell.length_c   1.000
_cell.angle_alpha   90.00
_cell.angle_beta   90.00
_cell.angle_gamma   90.00
#
_symmetry.space_group_name_H-M   'P 1'
#
loop_
_entity.id
_entity.type
_entity.pdbx_description
1 polymer ?
#
loop_
_entity_poly.entity_id
_entity_poly.type
_entity_poly.pdbx_seq_one_letter_code
_entity_poly.pdbx_strand_id
1 'polypeptide(L)'
;VRPGTPGATGEQRVQATRDRRAADRTVTSWARGNAADLRRLAGQVTALTDLPAEARDHIARLADALAHDDAAQLVAPLTEAHQHLTARHIDLADRVDTVARHADELRQASGDQRRGTD
;
A
#
# COMPACT_ATOMS: atom_id res chain seq x y z
N VAL A 1 -4.98 35.18 -30.76
CA VAL A 1 -5.49 33.92 -30.15
C VAL A 1 -4.63 32.76 -30.65
N ARG A 2 -3.86 32.10 -29.78
CA ARG A 2 -3.25 30.80 -30.10
C ARG A 2 -4.15 29.72 -29.50
N PRO A 3 -4.69 28.77 -30.27
CA PRO A 3 -5.43 27.66 -29.69
C PRO A 3 -4.44 26.73 -28.99
N GLY A 4 -4.64 26.52 -27.69
CA GLY A 4 -4.02 25.41 -26.97
C GLY A 4 -4.53 24.09 -27.55
N THR A 5 -3.65 23.10 -27.65
CA THR A 5 -3.91 21.77 -28.22
C THR A 5 -5.16 21.13 -27.59
N PRO A 6 -6.27 20.99 -28.35
CA PRO A 6 -7.48 20.34 -27.86
C PRO A 6 -7.25 18.82 -27.93
N GLY A 7 -6.84 18.22 -26.81
CA GLY A 7 -6.60 16.77 -26.74
C GLY A 7 -5.74 16.34 -25.54
N ALA A 8 -4.81 17.19 -25.12
CA ALA A 8 -3.80 16.85 -24.11
C ALA A 8 -4.40 16.43 -22.77
N THR A 9 -5.46 17.09 -22.29
CA THR A 9 -6.02 16.82 -20.95
C THR A 9 -6.79 15.51 -20.87
N GLY A 10 -7.39 15.05 -21.97
CA GLY A 10 -8.11 13.77 -22.02
C GLY A 10 -7.15 12.58 -22.04
N GLU A 11 -6.17 12.62 -22.93
CA GLU A 11 -5.16 11.58 -23.09
C GLU A 11 -4.26 11.48 -21.85
N GLN A 12 -3.84 12.61 -21.27
CA GLN A 12 -3.07 12.64 -20.01
C GLN A 12 -3.83 11.99 -18.84
N ARG A 13 -5.15 12.23 -18.72
CA ARG A 13 -5.98 11.60 -17.68
C ARG A 13 -6.11 10.08 -17.87
N VAL A 14 -6.27 9.65 -19.12
CA VAL A 14 -6.33 8.22 -19.44
C VAL A 14 -4.99 7.55 -19.12
N GLN A 15 -3.88 8.17 -19.50
CA GLN A 15 -2.55 7.65 -19.21
C GLN A 15 -2.30 7.57 -17.69
N ALA A 16 -2.59 8.64 -16.94
CA ALA A 16 -2.48 8.63 -15.47
C ALA A 16 -3.33 7.51 -14.82
N THR A 17 -4.51 7.23 -15.38
CA THR A 17 -5.38 6.14 -14.89
C THR A 17 -4.79 4.76 -15.22
N ARG A 18 -4.22 4.57 -16.42
CA ARG A 18 -3.57 3.33 -16.83
C ARG A 18 -2.32 3.05 -15.98
N ASP A 19 -1.54 4.09 -15.72
CA ASP A 19 -0.34 4.02 -14.90
C ASP A 19 -0.69 3.59 -13.48
N ARG A 20 -1.74 4.20 -12.88
CA ARG A 20 -2.25 3.81 -11.57
C ARG A 20 -2.68 2.35 -11.52
N ARG A 21 -3.50 1.90 -12.49
CA ARG A 21 -3.94 0.49 -12.55
C ARG A 21 -2.78 -0.49 -12.75
N ALA A 22 -1.74 -0.09 -13.47
CA ALA A 22 -0.55 -0.92 -13.65
C ALA A 22 0.27 -1.02 -12.35
N ALA A 23 0.50 0.10 -11.67
CA ALA A 23 1.13 0.15 -10.36
C ALA A 23 0.37 -0.69 -9.32
N ASP A 24 -0.96 -0.57 -9.29
CA ASP A 24 -1.82 -1.36 -8.40
C ASP A 24 -1.68 -2.87 -8.70
N ARG A 25 -1.62 -3.28 -9.98
CA ARG A 25 -1.41 -4.69 -10.36
C ARG A 25 -0.05 -5.23 -9.90
N THR A 26 1.01 -4.43 -9.99
CA THR A 26 2.34 -4.83 -9.52
C THR A 26 2.33 -5.08 -8.01
N VAL A 27 1.75 -4.17 -7.24
CA VAL A 27 1.62 -4.32 -5.78
C VAL A 27 0.75 -5.53 -5.43
N THR A 28 -0.37 -5.73 -6.12
CA THR A 28 -1.23 -6.91 -5.90
C THR A 28 -0.49 -8.22 -6.16
N SER A 29 0.27 -8.30 -7.26
CA SER A 29 1.06 -9.49 -7.58
C SER A 29 2.11 -9.78 -6.49
N TRP A 30 2.85 -8.75 -6.10
CA TRP A 30 3.84 -8.86 -5.02
C TRP A 30 3.19 -9.28 -3.69
N ALA A 31 2.08 -8.65 -3.29
CA ALA A 31 1.41 -8.95 -2.03
C ALA A 31 0.91 -10.40 -1.99
N ARG A 32 0.41 -10.93 -3.11
CA ARG A 32 0.02 -12.33 -3.24
C ARG A 32 1.22 -13.28 -3.11
N GLY A 33 2.38 -12.92 -3.67
CA GLY A 33 3.63 -13.65 -3.49
C GLY A 33 4.17 -13.62 -2.05
N ASN A 34 3.88 -12.56 -1.29
CA ASN A 34 4.35 -12.33 0.07
C ASN A 34 3.24 -12.53 1.13
N ALA A 35 2.18 -13.24 0.76
CA ALA A 35 0.96 -13.30 1.54
C ALA A 35 1.14 -13.87 2.96
N ALA A 36 2.03 -14.85 3.13
CA ALA A 36 2.32 -15.44 4.44
C ALA A 36 3.00 -14.44 5.38
N ASP A 37 3.96 -13.66 4.87
CA ASP A 37 4.67 -12.65 5.66
C ASP A 37 3.76 -11.49 6.04
N LEU A 38 2.92 -11.03 5.11
CA LEU A 38 1.91 -9.99 5.38
C LEU A 38 0.91 -10.44 6.45
N ARG A 39 0.40 -11.67 6.37
CA ARG A 39 -0.52 -12.23 7.38
C ARG A 39 0.14 -12.43 8.73
N ARG A 40 1.39 -12.89 8.76
CA ARG A 40 2.15 -13.02 10.01
C ARG A 40 2.32 -11.66 10.69
N LEU A 41 2.71 -10.64 9.94
CA LEU A 41 2.90 -9.29 10.46
C LEU A 41 1.57 -8.70 10.97
N ALA A 42 0.50 -8.83 10.20
CA ALA A 42 -0.83 -8.37 10.60
C ALA A 42 -1.30 -9.09 11.87
N GLY A 43 -1.11 -10.40 11.97
CA GLY A 43 -1.44 -11.17 13.17
C GLY A 43 -0.67 -10.69 14.42
N GLN A 44 0.62 -10.39 14.27
CA GLN A 44 1.43 -9.81 15.35
C GLN A 44 0.89 -8.45 15.81
N VAL A 45 0.52 -7.58 14.87
CA VAL A 45 -0.03 -6.25 15.18
C VAL A 45 -1.40 -6.36 15.86
N THR A 46 -2.29 -7.23 15.39
CA THR A 46 -3.62 -7.42 16.01
C THR A 46 -3.58 -8.08 17.39
N ALA A 47 -2.49 -8.77 17.72
CA ALA A 47 -2.30 -9.39 19.03
C ALA A 47 -1.80 -8.41 20.10
N LEU A 48 -1.44 -7.18 19.73
CA LEU A 48 -0.99 -6.16 20.68
C LEU A 48 -2.15 -5.68 21.55
N THR A 49 -2.00 -5.81 22.87
CA THR A 49 -3.04 -5.43 23.85
C THR A 49 -2.81 -4.05 24.46
N ASP A 50 -1.66 -3.43 24.22
CA ASP A 50 -1.22 -2.18 24.85
C ASP A 50 -1.18 -0.99 23.86
N LEU A 51 -1.95 -1.09 22.77
CA LEU A 51 -2.11 -0.01 21.81
C LEU A 51 -3.04 1.10 22.34
N PRO A 52 -2.81 2.37 21.93
CA PRO A 52 -3.64 3.50 22.33
C PRO A 52 -5.08 3.34 21.83
N ALA A 53 -6.05 3.96 22.52
CA ALA A 53 -7.47 3.79 22.20
C ALA A 53 -7.83 4.27 20.78
N GLU A 54 -7.10 5.27 20.28
CA GLU A 54 -7.17 5.82 18.94
C GLU A 54 -6.80 4.79 17.85
N ALA A 55 -6.05 3.74 18.20
CA ALA A 55 -5.69 2.67 17.27
C ALA A 55 -6.77 1.58 17.13
N ARG A 56 -7.82 1.57 17.97
CA ARG A 56 -8.82 0.49 17.99
C ARG A 56 -9.54 0.30 16.65
N ASP A 57 -10.01 1.39 16.06
CA ASP A 57 -10.68 1.36 14.74
C ASP A 57 -9.73 0.89 13.64
N HIS A 58 -8.44 1.18 13.81
CA HIS A 58 -7.41 0.77 12.89
C HIS A 58 -7.12 -0.74 13.00
N ILE A 59 -7.00 -1.26 14.23
CA ILE A 59 -6.86 -2.70 14.50
C ILE A 59 -8.08 -3.49 14.03
N ALA A 60 -9.29 -2.94 14.18
CA ALA A 60 -10.50 -3.56 13.64
C ALA A 60 -10.46 -3.68 12.11
N ARG A 61 -10.02 -2.63 11.40
CA ARG A 61 -9.83 -2.66 9.94
C ARG A 61 -8.76 -3.67 9.51
N LEU A 62 -7.67 -3.76 10.26
CA LEU A 62 -6.61 -4.74 9.99
C LEU A 62 -7.11 -6.19 10.22
N ALA A 63 -7.91 -6.41 11.27
CA ALA A 63 -8.52 -7.71 11.54
C ALA A 63 -9.55 -8.11 10.48
N ASP A 64 -10.34 -7.15 9.99
CA ASP A 64 -11.25 -7.37 8.86
C ASP A 64 -10.47 -7.73 7.58
N ALA A 65 -9.40 -7.00 7.25
CA ALA A 65 -8.54 -7.32 6.12
C ALA A 65 -7.86 -8.70 6.24
N LEU A 66 -7.52 -9.15 7.45
CA LEU A 66 -7.00 -10.50 7.72
C LEU A 66 -8.02 -11.61 7.41
N ALA A 67 -9.32 -11.34 7.56
CA ALA A 67 -10.37 -12.28 7.24
C ALA A 67 -10.59 -12.44 5.73
N HIS A 68 -10.03 -11.56 4.90
CA HIS A 68 -10.14 -11.62 3.44
C HIS A 68 -9.07 -12.53 2.80
N ASP A 69 -9.45 -13.15 1.68
CA ASP A 69 -8.57 -14.05 0.92
C ASP A 69 -7.41 -13.33 0.22
N ASP A 70 -7.62 -12.07 -0.20
CA ASP A 70 -6.61 -11.32 -0.95
C ASP A 70 -5.64 -10.57 -0.02
N ALA A 71 -4.41 -11.06 0.06
CA ALA A 71 -3.36 -10.45 0.87
C ALA A 71 -2.98 -9.03 0.42
N ALA A 72 -3.33 -8.61 -0.80
CA ALA A 72 -3.15 -7.23 -1.22
C ALA A 72 -3.95 -6.24 -0.35
N GLN A 73 -5.06 -6.69 0.25
CA GLN A 73 -5.87 -5.87 1.15
C GLN A 73 -5.19 -5.60 2.50
N LEU A 74 -4.13 -6.33 2.85
CA LEU A 74 -3.37 -6.10 4.08
C LEU A 74 -2.39 -4.93 3.98
N VAL A 75 -1.97 -4.55 2.77
CA VAL A 75 -0.89 -3.57 2.57
C VAL A 75 -1.28 -2.18 3.10
N ALA A 76 -2.48 -1.71 2.77
CA ALA A 76 -2.97 -0.41 3.22
C ALA A 76 -3.15 -0.33 4.75
N PRO A 77 -3.91 -1.24 5.40
CA PRO A 77 -4.07 -1.19 6.84
C PRO A 77 -2.74 -1.41 7.59
N LEU A 78 -1.85 -2.30 7.12
CA LEU A 78 -0.52 -2.40 7.74
C LEU A 78 0.24 -1.06 7.71
N THR A 79 0.25 -0.37 6.56
CA THR A 79 0.94 0.91 6.41
C THR A 79 0.37 1.98 7.35
N GLU A 80 -0.95 2.03 7.49
CA GLU A 80 -1.63 2.95 8.40
C GLU A 80 -1.36 2.61 9.89
N ALA A 81 -1.17 1.33 10.24
CA ALA A 81 -0.88 0.91 11.61
C ALA A 81 0.46 1.46 12.13
N HIS A 82 1.40 1.74 11.22
CA HIS A 82 2.76 2.18 11.53
C HIS A 82 2.81 3.30 12.58
N GLN A 83 1.97 4.33 12.43
CA GLN A 83 1.96 5.50 13.31
C GLN A 83 1.63 5.16 14.78
N HIS A 84 0.91 4.05 15.01
CA HIS A 84 0.51 3.62 16.34
C HIS A 84 1.55 2.68 16.98
N LEU A 85 2.49 2.14 16.18
CA LEU A 85 3.54 1.24 16.64
C LEU A 85 4.80 1.99 17.08
N THR A 86 5.14 3.11 16.44
CA THR A 86 6.40 3.85 16.67
C THR A 86 6.64 4.26 18.11
N ALA A 87 5.58 4.46 18.90
CA ALA A 87 5.69 4.88 20.30
C ALA A 87 6.15 3.77 21.26
N ARG A 88 5.83 2.50 20.98
CA ARG A 88 6.00 1.39 21.95
C ARG A 88 6.56 0.10 21.35
N HIS A 89 6.48 -0.05 20.03
CA HIS A 89 6.77 -1.29 19.29
C HIS A 89 7.65 -0.98 18.06
N ILE A 90 8.83 -0.39 18.30
CA ILE A 90 9.74 0.09 17.24
C ILE A 90 10.12 -1.03 16.26
N ASP A 91 10.44 -2.23 16.75
CA ASP A 91 10.80 -3.37 15.88
C ASP A 91 9.66 -3.78 14.93
N LEU A 92 8.41 -3.68 15.38
CA LEU A 92 7.24 -3.96 14.53
C LEU A 92 6.98 -2.79 13.57
N ALA A 93 7.19 -1.55 14.02
CA ALA A 93 7.10 -0.37 13.18
C ALA A 93 8.08 -0.47 12.00
N ASP A 94 9.35 -0.82 12.24
CA ASP A 94 10.38 -0.94 11.20
C ASP A 94 10.06 -2.03 10.16
N ARG A 95 9.46 -3.13 10.60
CA ARG A 95 9.00 -4.21 9.71
C ARG A 95 7.84 -3.75 8.83
N VAL A 96 6.87 -3.05 9.41
CA VAL A 96 5.74 -2.46 8.69
C VAL A 96 6.23 -1.40 7.70
N ASP A 97 7.16 -0.53 8.12
CA ASP A 97 7.76 0.49 7.27
C ASP A 97 8.51 -0.12 6.08
N THR A 98 9.24 -1.21 6.29
CA THR A 98 9.92 -1.93 5.20
C THR A 98 8.92 -2.46 4.16
N VAL A 99 7.80 -3.03 4.60
CA VAL A 99 6.70 -3.48 3.74
C VAL A 99 6.08 -2.30 2.98
N ALA A 100 5.83 -1.19 3.67
CA ALA A 100 5.24 0.03 3.09
C ALA A 100 6.15 0.66 2.03
N ARG A 101 7.45 0.81 2.33
CA ARG A 101 8.45 1.33 1.39
C ARG A 101 8.56 0.45 0.16
N HIS A 102 8.65 -0.87 0.34
CA HIS A 102 8.74 -1.77 -0.81
C HIS A 102 7.47 -1.71 -1.69
N ALA A 103 6.28 -1.63 -1.08
CA ALA A 103 5.04 -1.44 -1.83
C ALA A 103 5.04 -0.10 -2.60
N ASP A 104 5.58 0.98 -2.02
CA ASP A 104 5.71 2.26 -2.72
C ASP A 104 6.73 2.22 -3.86
N GLU A 105 7.91 1.65 -3.62
CA GLU A 105 8.94 1.42 -4.64
C GLU A 105 8.39 0.66 -5.86
N LEU A 106 7.57 -0.37 -5.64
CA LEU A 106 6.91 -1.11 -6.72
C LEU A 106 5.94 -0.25 -7.53
N ARG A 107 5.22 0.68 -6.88
CA ARG A 107 4.34 1.63 -7.59
C ARG A 107 5.16 2.60 -8.43
N GLN A 108 6.24 3.13 -7.87
CA GLN A 108 7.11 4.09 -8.57
C GLN A 108 7.85 3.44 -9.74
N ALA A 109 8.45 2.27 -9.53
CA ALA A 109 9.14 1.52 -10.58
C ALA A 109 8.20 1.15 -11.74
N SER A 110 6.92 0.90 -11.46
CA SER A 110 5.90 0.67 -12.48
C SER A 110 5.54 1.94 -13.26
N GLY A 111 5.67 3.11 -12.65
CA GLY A 111 5.52 4.41 -13.31
C GLY A 111 6.73 4.78 -14.17
N ASP A 112 7.94 4.56 -13.66
CA ASP A 112 9.19 4.97 -14.30
C ASP A 112 9.56 4.10 -15.51
N GLN A 113 9.31 2.78 -15.45
CA GLN A 113 9.49 1.88 -16.60
C GLN A 113 8.74 2.34 -17.85
N ARG A 114 7.61 3.05 -17.68
CA ARG A 114 6.77 3.50 -18.79
C ARG A 114 7.15 4.89 -19.29
N ARG A 115 7.65 5.76 -18.40
CA ARG A 115 8.22 7.07 -18.78
C ARG A 115 9.51 6.93 -19.59
N GLY A 116 10.25 5.84 -19.43
CA GLY A 116 11.45 5.54 -20.22
C GLY A 116 11.20 4.88 -21.58
N THR A 117 9.94 4.53 -21.90
CA THR A 117 9.54 3.89 -23.18
C THR A 117 8.81 4.83 -24.14
N ASP A 118 8.68 6.12 -23.81
CA ASP A 118 8.24 7.21 -24.70
C ASP A 118 9.46 7.88 -25.37
#